data_AF-A0A0R1RYP4-F1
#
_entry.id   AF-A0A0R1RYP4-F1
#
_cell.length_a   1.000
_cell.length_b   1.000
_cell.length_c   1.000
_cell.angle_alpha   90.00
_cell.angle_beta   90.00
_cell.angle_gamma   90.00
#
_symmetry.space_group_name_H-M   'P 1'
#
loop_
_entity.id
_entity.type
_entity.pdbx_description
1 polymer ?
#
loop_
_entity_poly.entity_id
_entity_poly.type
_entity_poly.pdbx_seq_one_letter_code
_entity_poly.pdbx_strand_id
1 'polypeptide(L)' 'MLKAIQQSKAKLVFIGSDISPLTKKKLTDKGLFYEIPTTEAYTAAQLTQAIGLHRATIAVMDAGFAKKMITLLG' A
#
# COMPACT_ATOMS: atom_id res chain seq x y z
N MET A 1 1.16 4.98 -8.24
CA MET A 1 1.67 3.93 -7.32
C MET A 1 3.14 3.58 -7.57
N LEU A 2 3.49 2.85 -8.65
CA LEU A 2 4.88 2.43 -8.88
C LEU A 2 5.91 3.57 -8.88
N LYS A 3 5.59 4.71 -9.51
CA LYS A 3 6.46 5.90 -9.49
C LYS A 3 6.71 6.43 -8.07
N ALA A 4 5.72 6.36 -7.19
CA ALA A 4 5.86 6.84 -5.81
C ALA A 4 6.77 5.92 -4.98
N ILE A 5 6.72 4.61 -5.24
CA ILE A 5 7.63 3.62 -4.65
C ILE A 5 9.06 3.85 -5.18
N GLN A 6 9.22 3.97 -6.50
CA GLN A 6 10.54 4.17 -7.14
C GLN A 6 11.22 5.49 -6.78
N GLN A 7 10.43 6.52 -6.46
CA GLN A 7 10.94 7.82 -5.99
C GLN A 7 11.10 7.87 -4.46
N SER A 8 10.92 6.75 -3.74
CA SER A 8 10.95 6.66 -2.27
C SER A 8 10.03 7.66 -1.55
N LYS A 9 8.97 8.10 -2.25
CA LYS A 9 7.95 9.01 -1.72
C LYS A 9 6.87 8.25 -0.96
N ALA A 10 6.59 7.00 -1.33
CA ALA A 10 5.72 6.14 -0.54
C ALA A 10 6.42 5.74 0.76
N LYS A 11 5.69 5.81 1.88
CA LYS A 11 6.14 5.44 3.23
C LYS A 11 5.39 4.23 3.78
N LEU A 12 4.22 3.92 3.23
CA LEU A 12 3.45 2.70 3.47
C LEU A 12 2.60 2.42 2.23
N VAL A 13 2.42 1.14 1.91
CA VAL A 13 1.63 0.71 0.76
C VAL A 13 0.58 -0.32 1.18
N PHE A 14 -0.69 0.00 0.94
CA PHE A 14 -1.80 -0.95 1.06
C PHE A 14 -2.06 -1.62 -0.29
N ILE A 15 -2.18 -2.94 -0.24
CA ILE A 15 -2.45 -3.80 -1.39
C ILE A 15 -3.72 -4.57 -1.06
N GLY A 16 -4.75 -4.45 -1.90
CA GLY A 16 -5.97 -5.25 -1.73
C GLY A 16 -5.63 -6.75 -1.70
N SER A 17 -6.12 -7.47 -0.70
CA SER A 17 -5.83 -8.91 -0.55
C SER A 17 -6.39 -9.76 -1.71
N ASP A 18 -7.42 -9.27 -2.38
CA ASP A 18 -8.17 -9.88 -3.50
C ASP A 18 -7.66 -9.47 -4.89
N ILE A 19 -6.56 -8.71 -4.98
CA ILE A 19 -5.99 -8.34 -6.29
C ILE A 19 -5.23 -9.50 -6.94
N SER A 20 -5.08 -9.43 -8.27
CA SER A 20 -4.34 -10.44 -9.05
C SER A 20 -2.94 -10.74 -8.46
N PRO A 21 -2.56 -12.03 -8.36
CA PRO A 21 -1.27 -12.43 -7.77
C PRO A 21 -0.05 -11.79 -8.44
N LEU A 22 -0.10 -11.60 -9.76
CA LEU A 22 0.95 -10.94 -10.52
C LEU A 22 1.16 -9.49 -10.07
N THR A 23 0.09 -8.74 -9.88
CA THR A 23 0.15 -7.33 -9.46
C THR A 23 0.60 -7.21 -8.01
N LYS A 24 0.09 -8.09 -7.14
CA LYS A 24 0.48 -8.21 -5.74
C LYS A 24 2.00 -8.43 -5.63
N LYS A 25 2.50 -9.50 -6.25
CA LYS A 25 3.94 -9.83 -6.27
C LYS A 25 4.80 -8.66 -6.76
N LYS A 26 4.42 -8.03 -7.87
CA LYS A 26 5.17 -6.88 -8.42
C LYS A 26 5.27 -5.70 -7.46
N LEU A 27 4.21 -5.44 -6.67
CA LEU A 27 4.19 -4.34 -5.70
C LEU A 27 4.95 -4.70 -4.43
N THR A 28 4.79 -5.93 -3.93
CA THR A 28 5.51 -6.45 -2.77
C THR A 28 7.02 -6.51 -3.03
N ASP A 29 7.44 -7.06 -4.17
CA ASP A 29 8.85 -7.15 -4.57
C ASP A 29 9.50 -5.75 -4.66
N LYS A 30 8.76 -4.76 -5.20
CA LYS A 30 9.24 -3.38 -5.24
C LYS A 30 9.22 -2.72 -3.87
N GLY A 31 8.22 -2.96 -3.05
CA GLY A 31 8.18 -2.47 -1.67
C GLY A 31 9.42 -2.93 -0.90
N LEU A 32 9.71 -4.24 -0.95
CA LEU A 32 10.93 -4.84 -0.40
C LEU A 32 12.20 -4.20 -0.95
N PHE A 33 12.34 -4.08 -2.27
CA PHE A 33 13.54 -3.52 -2.89
C PHE A 33 13.82 -2.07 -2.48
N TYR A 34 12.77 -1.26 -2.28
CA TYR A 34 12.91 0.14 -1.85
C TYR A 34 12.73 0.34 -0.34
N GLU A 35 12.70 -0.75 0.44
CA GLU A 35 12.52 -0.75 1.90
C GLU A 35 11.24 -0.02 2.37
N ILE A 36 10.17 -0.12 1.58
CA ILE A 36 8.87 0.45 1.87
C ILE A 36 7.93 -0.65 2.40
N PRO A 37 7.35 -0.48 3.60
CA PRO A 37 6.38 -1.42 4.16
C PRO A 37 5.17 -1.59 3.23
N THR A 38 4.80 -2.85 3.00
CA THR A 38 3.59 -3.24 2.25
C THR A 38 2.68 -4.07 3.14
N THR A 39 1.37 -3.85 3.05
CA THR A 39 0.36 -4.61 3.82
C THR A 39 -0.81 -5.05 2.95
N GLU A 40 -1.36 -6.22 3.27
CA GLU A 40 -2.52 -6.83 2.62
C GLU A 40 -3.72 -6.97 3.58
N ALA A 41 -3.77 -6.13 4.62
CA ALA A 41 -4.76 -6.23 5.69
C ALA A 41 -6.23 -6.04 5.23
N TYR A 42 -6.47 -5.51 4.03
CA TYR A 42 -7.81 -5.13 3.55
C TYR A 42 -8.03 -5.58 2.10
N THR A 43 -9.29 -5.77 1.72
CA THR A 43 -9.70 -6.00 0.32
C THR A 43 -9.76 -4.67 -0.47
N ALA A 44 -9.76 -4.75 -1.79
CA ALA A 44 -9.94 -3.61 -2.68
C ALA A 44 -11.27 -2.87 -2.41
N ALA A 45 -12.32 -3.60 -2.06
CA ALA A 45 -13.61 -3.03 -1.70
C ALA A 45 -13.53 -2.23 -0.38
N GLN A 46 -12.87 -2.77 0.65
CA GLN A 46 -12.67 -2.08 1.92
C GLN A 46 -11.80 -0.82 1.75
N LEU A 47 -10.73 -0.91 0.96
CA LEU A 47 -9.89 0.24 0.62
C LEU A 47 -10.72 1.32 -0.09
N THR A 48 -11.53 0.93 -1.08
CA THR A 48 -12.41 1.83 -1.82
C THR A 48 -13.43 2.53 -0.91
N GLN A 49 -14.06 1.78 -0.01
CA GLN A 49 -15.00 2.34 0.97
C GLN A 49 -14.32 3.34 1.89
N ALA A 50 -13.12 3.03 2.38
CA ALA A 50 -12.39 3.86 3.34
C ALA A 50 -11.97 5.22 2.75
N ILE A 51 -11.62 5.28 1.47
CA ILE A 51 -11.19 6.52 0.80
C ILE A 51 -12.27 7.18 -0.06
N GLY A 52 -13.42 6.53 -0.27
CA GLY A 52 -14.49 7.00 -1.15
C GLY A 52 -14.13 7.01 -2.64
N LEU A 53 -13.06 6.31 -3.05
CA LEU A 53 -12.53 6.29 -4.41
C LEU A 53 -12.17 4.87 -4.81
N HIS A 54 -12.54 4.46 -6.04
CA HIS A 54 -12.31 3.10 -6.52
C HIS A 54 -10.80 2.80 -6.68
N ARG A 55 -10.20 2.17 -5.66
CA ARG A 55 -8.78 1.85 -5.60
C ARG A 55 -8.58 0.50 -4.94
N ALA A 56 -7.89 -0.37 -5.67
CA ALA A 56 -7.43 -1.65 -5.14
C ALA A 56 -6.09 -1.56 -4.40
N THR A 57 -5.40 -0.41 -4.50
CA THR A 57 -4.08 -0.19 -3.89
C THR A 57 -3.90 1.27 -3.51
N ILE A 58 -3.21 1.53 -2.40
CA ILE A 58 -3.01 2.88 -1.85
C ILE A 58 -1.55 3.04 -1.42
N ALA A 59 -0.95 4.18 -1.71
CA ALA A 59 0.37 4.54 -1.21
C ALA A 59 0.25 5.78 -0.31
N VAL A 60 0.63 5.64 0.96
CA VAL A 60 0.70 6.74 1.92
C VAL A 60 2.06 7.41 1.74
N MET A 61 2.06 8.71 1.46
CA MET A 61 3.29 9.47 1.23
C MET A 61 3.75 10.25 2.46
N ASP A 62 2.81 10.56 3.37
CA ASP A 62 3.12 11.24 4.60
C ASP A 62 3.68 10.26 5.65
N ALA A 63 4.85 10.60 6.20
CA ALA A 63 5.55 9.74 7.15
C ALA A 63 4.84 9.64 8.51
N GLY A 64 4.16 10.71 8.95
CA GLY A 64 3.42 10.74 10.21
C GLY A 64 2.20 9.83 10.16
N PHE A 65 1.43 9.91 9.07
CA PHE A 65 0.31 9.00 8.81
C PHE A 65 0.79 7.56 8.67
N ALA A 66 1.82 7.31 7.86
CA ALA A 66 2.35 5.96 7.67
C ALA A 66 2.78 5.32 9.01
N LYS A 67 3.50 6.08 9.85
CA LYS A 67 3.92 5.60 11.17
C LYS A 67 2.72 5.26 12.06
N LYS A 68 1.72 6.15 12.16
CA LYS A 68 0.50 5.89 12.94
C LYS A 68 -0.27 4.68 12.42
N MET A 69 -0.41 4.54 11.11
CA MET A 69 -1.11 3.41 10.49
C MET A 69 -0.37 2.09 10.76
N ILE A 70 0.96 2.06 10.64
CA ILE A 70 1.77 0.87 10.97
C ILE A 70 1.56 0.47 12.43
N THR A 71 1.57 1.41 13.37
CA THR A 71 1.31 1.12 14.79
C THR A 71 -0.09 0.57 15.04
N LEU A 72 -1.10 1.01 14.28
CA LEU A 72 -2.48 0.51 14.40
C LEU A 72 -2.70 -0.84 13.70
N LEU A 73 -1.89 -1.15 12.68
CA LEU A 73 -1.95 -2.42 11.96
C LEU A 73 -1.38 -3.60 12.73
N GLY A 74 -0.58 -3.32 13.78
CA GLY A 74 -0.29 -4.20 14.93
C GLY A 74 -0.06 -5.66 14.59
#